data_AF-A0A150HGB2-F1
#
_entry.id   AF-A0A150HGB2-F1
#
_cell.length_a   1.000
_cell.length_b   1.000
_cell.length_c   1.000
_cell.angle_alpha   90.00
_cell.angle_beta   90.00
_cell.angle_gamma   90.00
#
_symmetry.space_group_name_H-M   'P 1'
#
loop_
_entity.id
_entity.type
_entity.pdbx_description
1 polymer ?
#
loop_
_entity_poly.entity_id
_entity_poly.type
_entity_poly.pdbx_seq_one_letter_code
_entity_poly.pdbx_strand_id
1 'polypeptide(L)'
;MSHDAAPNEPTPAGRRDAVREKAQLVHAKQSRARVLRRSALAVVAAAVVVAVAVAVSWAVRSHSDRPQLQPADATADGFRVTSVSSVSPGTPIDGASSAPTAAAEPQATPSPSTSASVVDIHLYVDYLSPAARQWQLANAKQLASWVSDGAATLTYHPVSMLTAKSNGTKYSLRAASAAACVATLDPSKFFSFNNDLLTRQPAVDSDGFSDKELADIAQANGSDDPKRLRDCIETESYSSWVKGATERAISGIPGTNGLTLTGTPMVVVNGQQYVGDMTDAAEFSQFVLTSASGAYYKSQTATPTPTVTPTAAP
;
A
#
# COMPACT_ATOMS: atom_id res chain seq x y z
N MET A 1 26.66 -32.44 99.24
CA MET A 1 26.68 -30.97 99.26
C MET A 1 27.03 -30.48 97.88
N SER A 2 26.27 -29.48 97.44
CA SER A 2 26.11 -28.87 96.12
C SER A 2 27.35 -28.20 95.51
N HIS A 3 27.35 -28.18 94.16
CA HIS A 3 27.71 -27.11 93.19
C HIS A 3 29.03 -26.33 93.41
N ASP A 4 29.89 -26.02 92.43
CA ASP A 4 29.68 -25.60 91.04
C ASP A 4 30.96 -25.82 90.22
N ALA A 5 30.83 -26.30 88.98
CA ALA A 5 31.88 -26.22 87.99
C ALA A 5 31.73 -24.87 87.25
N ALA A 6 32.62 -23.92 87.52
CA ALA A 6 32.65 -22.65 86.82
C ALA A 6 32.93 -22.86 85.32
N PRO A 7 32.18 -22.24 84.39
CA PRO A 7 32.44 -22.37 82.97
C PRO A 7 33.68 -21.54 82.59
N ASN A 8 34.57 -22.14 81.80
CA ASN A 8 35.70 -21.44 81.18
C ASN A 8 35.19 -20.25 80.34
N GLU A 9 35.38 -19.02 80.83
CA GLU A 9 35.19 -17.83 80.02
C GLU A 9 36.30 -17.71 78.96
N PRO A 10 35.97 -17.50 77.68
CA PRO A 10 36.98 -17.31 76.65
C PRO A 10 37.72 -15.99 76.85
N THR A 11 39.05 -16.04 76.79
CA THR A 11 39.92 -14.87 76.97
C THR A 11 39.64 -13.75 75.96
N PRO A 12 39.90 -12.47 76.31
CA PRO A 12 39.65 -11.32 75.43
C PRO A 12 40.30 -11.41 74.03
N ALA A 13 41.40 -12.15 73.91
CA ALA A 13 42.08 -12.44 72.65
C ALA A 13 41.24 -13.35 71.73
N GLY A 14 40.67 -14.43 72.24
CA GLY A 14 39.85 -15.37 71.44
C GLY A 14 38.56 -14.74 70.91
N ARG A 15 38.00 -13.75 71.62
CA ARG A 15 36.81 -13.00 71.16
C ARG A 15 37.11 -12.11 69.94
N ARG A 16 38.34 -11.60 69.81
CA ARG A 16 38.77 -10.78 68.66
C ARG A 16 39.01 -11.63 67.41
N ASP A 17 39.58 -12.81 67.58
CA ASP A 17 39.83 -13.73 66.47
C ASP A 17 38.54 -14.34 65.92
N ALA A 18 37.59 -14.71 66.79
CA ALA A 18 36.27 -15.17 66.37
C ALA A 18 35.47 -14.10 65.60
N VAL A 19 35.67 -12.81 65.91
CA VAL A 19 35.05 -11.70 65.16
C VAL A 19 35.72 -11.52 63.79
N ARG A 20 37.05 -11.66 63.70
CA ARG A 20 37.78 -11.59 62.42
C ARG A 20 37.41 -12.75 61.50
N GLU A 21 37.28 -13.96 62.03
CA GLU A 21 36.86 -15.14 61.27
C GLU A 21 35.42 -14.98 60.75
N LYS A 22 34.48 -14.53 61.59
CA LYS A 22 33.10 -14.23 61.15
C LYS A 22 33.06 -13.13 60.11
N ALA A 23 33.88 -12.08 60.25
CA ALA A 23 33.98 -11.03 59.25
C ALA A 23 34.48 -11.58 57.90
N GLN A 24 35.53 -12.41 57.91
CA GLN A 24 36.02 -13.05 56.69
C GLN A 24 34.99 -13.97 56.02
N LEU A 25 34.23 -14.75 56.78
CA LEU A 25 33.15 -15.59 56.26
C LEU A 25 31.99 -14.78 55.67
N VAL A 26 31.62 -13.66 56.29
CA VAL A 26 30.60 -12.75 55.77
C VAL A 26 31.08 -12.07 54.49
N HIS A 27 32.33 -11.60 54.45
CA HIS A 27 32.92 -11.01 53.26
C HIS A 27 33.00 -12.01 52.10
N ALA A 28 33.37 -13.28 52.37
CA ALA A 28 33.41 -14.33 51.36
C ALA A 28 32.01 -14.72 50.85
N LYS A 29 30.99 -14.75 51.72
CA LYS A 29 29.59 -14.99 51.29
C LYS A 29 29.04 -13.83 50.47
N GLN A 30 29.31 -12.59 50.87
CA GLN A 30 28.86 -11.40 50.15
C GLN A 30 29.55 -11.23 48.80
N SER A 31 30.85 -11.54 48.68
CA SER A 31 31.57 -11.46 47.40
C SER A 31 31.06 -12.50 46.41
N ARG A 32 30.85 -13.76 46.83
CA ARG A 32 30.25 -14.82 46.01
C ARG A 32 28.84 -14.45 45.56
N ALA A 33 28.00 -13.92 46.44
CA ALA A 33 26.66 -13.47 46.09
C ALA A 33 26.66 -12.30 45.07
N ARG A 34 27.59 -11.35 45.20
CA ARG A 34 27.75 -10.25 44.22
C ARG A 34 28.20 -10.76 42.85
N VAL A 35 29.17 -11.68 42.82
CA VAL A 35 29.65 -12.29 41.57
C VAL A 35 28.51 -13.07 40.90
N LEU A 36 27.78 -13.91 41.64
CA LEU A 36 26.65 -14.69 41.13
C LEU A 36 25.52 -13.80 40.58
N ARG A 37 25.19 -12.69 41.27
CA ARG A 37 24.18 -11.73 40.79
C ARG A 37 24.64 -11.02 39.52
N ARG A 38 25.91 -10.62 39.44
CA ARG A 38 26.48 -9.98 38.24
C ARG A 38 26.54 -10.95 37.06
N SER A 39 26.95 -12.21 37.28
CA SER A 39 26.95 -13.23 36.23
C SER A 39 25.54 -13.57 35.78
N ALA A 40 24.56 -13.66 36.69
CA ALA A 40 23.16 -13.87 36.32
C ALA A 40 22.61 -12.73 35.47
N LEU A 41 22.87 -11.47 35.84
CA LEU A 41 22.48 -10.30 35.03
C LEU A 41 23.15 -10.31 33.66
N ALA A 42 24.44 -10.66 33.57
CA ALA A 42 25.15 -10.76 32.30
C ALA A 42 24.56 -11.85 31.39
N VAL A 43 24.21 -13.00 31.95
CA VAL A 43 23.55 -14.10 31.21
C VAL A 43 22.17 -13.67 30.71
N VAL A 44 21.36 -13.00 31.54
CA VAL A 44 20.05 -12.49 31.12
C VAL A 44 20.19 -11.44 30.02
N ALA A 45 21.13 -10.50 30.16
CA ALA A 45 21.39 -9.50 29.12
C ALA A 45 21.84 -10.15 27.80
N ALA A 46 22.73 -11.14 27.86
CA ALA A 46 23.15 -11.90 26.68
C ALA A 46 21.97 -12.66 26.04
N ALA A 47 21.12 -13.29 26.85
CA ALA A 47 19.94 -14.00 26.35
C ALA A 47 18.94 -13.05 25.66
N VAL A 48 18.72 -11.84 26.20
CA VAL A 48 17.88 -10.82 25.58
C VAL A 48 18.47 -10.37 24.24
N VAL A 49 19.78 -10.10 24.18
CA VAL A 49 20.45 -9.71 22.92
C VAL A 49 20.33 -10.81 21.87
N VAL A 50 20.52 -12.08 22.24
CA VAL A 50 20.33 -13.22 21.33
C VAL A 50 18.88 -13.33 20.87
N ALA A 51 17.90 -13.20 21.77
CA ALA A 51 16.48 -13.25 21.41
C ALA A 51 16.09 -12.14 20.43
N VAL A 52 16.59 -10.91 20.65
CA VAL A 52 16.39 -9.78 19.73
C VAL A 52 17.05 -10.07 18.38
N ALA A 53 18.30 -10.56 18.37
CA ALA A 53 18.99 -10.90 17.12
C ALA A 53 18.27 -12.00 16.33
N VAL A 54 17.72 -13.02 17.01
CA VAL A 54 16.91 -14.08 16.39
C VAL A 54 15.61 -13.50 15.83
N ALA A 55 14.90 -12.66 16.58
CA ALA A 55 13.65 -12.02 16.12
C ALA A 55 13.89 -11.14 14.89
N VAL A 56 14.96 -10.35 14.88
CA VAL A 56 15.35 -9.52 13.73
C VAL A 56 15.73 -10.40 12.54
N SER A 57 16.53 -11.46 12.75
CA SER A 57 16.93 -12.37 11.67
C SER A 57 15.75 -13.11 11.07
N TRP A 58 14.78 -13.51 11.89
CA TRP A 58 13.54 -14.16 11.44
C TRP A 58 12.66 -13.20 10.65
N ALA A 59 12.49 -11.95 11.12
CA ALA A 59 11.75 -10.91 10.40
C ALA A 59 12.39 -10.54 9.05
N VAL A 60 13.73 -10.49 8.96
CA VAL A 60 14.43 -10.20 7.70
C VAL A 60 14.32 -11.37 6.71
N ARG A 61 14.44 -12.62 7.19
CA ARG A 61 14.25 -13.81 6.34
C ARG A 61 12.82 -13.93 5.83
N SER A 62 11.83 -13.70 6.69
CA SER A 62 10.42 -13.75 6.26
C SER A 62 10.06 -12.73 5.19
N HIS A 63 10.79 -11.62 5.08
CA HIS A 63 10.63 -10.65 3.99
C HIS A 63 11.37 -11.05 2.71
N SER A 64 12.42 -11.86 2.82
CA SER A 64 13.27 -12.27 1.71
C SER A 64 12.73 -13.50 0.97
N ASP A 65 11.97 -14.35 1.67
CA ASP A 65 11.44 -15.62 1.15
C ASP A 65 10.00 -15.51 0.58
N ARG A 66 9.45 -14.29 0.45
CA ARG A 66 8.12 -14.08 -0.14
C ARG A 66 8.15 -14.29 -1.66
N PRO A 67 7.15 -14.96 -2.25
CA PRO A 67 7.05 -15.10 -3.70
C PRO A 67 7.03 -13.70 -4.35
N GLN A 68 7.99 -13.41 -5.23
CA GLN A 68 7.96 -12.17 -6.01
C GLN A 68 7.41 -12.48 -7.40
N LEU A 69 6.15 -12.12 -7.60
CA LEU A 69 5.44 -12.36 -8.85
C LEU A 69 5.52 -11.15 -9.77
N GLN A 70 5.44 -11.41 -11.07
CA GLN A 70 5.12 -10.41 -12.08
C GLN A 70 3.67 -10.63 -12.51
N PRO A 71 2.84 -9.58 -12.55
CA PRO A 71 1.44 -9.71 -12.96
C PRO A 71 1.37 -10.00 -14.46
N ALA A 72 0.71 -11.10 -14.83
CA ALA A 72 0.62 -11.54 -16.23
C ALA A 72 -0.22 -10.57 -17.09
N ASP A 73 -1.25 -9.95 -16.50
CA ASP A 73 -2.22 -9.10 -17.21
C ASP A 73 -1.87 -7.60 -17.14
N ALA A 74 -0.72 -7.24 -16.53
CA ALA A 74 -0.29 -5.86 -16.48
C ALA A 74 0.29 -5.41 -17.83
N THR A 75 -0.31 -4.38 -18.42
CA THR A 75 0.21 -3.75 -19.65
C THR A 75 0.82 -2.40 -19.29
N ALA A 76 2.09 -2.19 -19.62
CA ALA A 76 2.84 -0.98 -19.23
C ALA A 76 2.71 -0.66 -17.73
N ASP A 77 2.76 -1.71 -16.89
CA ASP A 77 2.56 -1.65 -15.43
C ASP A 77 1.19 -1.14 -14.96
N GLY A 78 0.17 -1.25 -15.83
CA GLY A 78 -1.20 -0.88 -15.54
C GLY A 78 -2.16 -2.05 -15.67
N PHE A 79 -3.24 -1.99 -14.91
CA PHE A 79 -4.34 -2.93 -14.96
C PHE A 79 -5.55 -2.26 -15.59
N ARG A 80 -5.95 -2.75 -16.76
CA ARG A 80 -7.14 -2.25 -17.46
C ARG A 80 -8.39 -2.76 -16.76
N VAL A 81 -9.34 -1.86 -16.53
CA VAL A 81 -10.66 -2.21 -15.99
C VAL A 81 -11.44 -2.98 -17.04
N THR A 82 -11.75 -4.24 -16.74
CA THR A 82 -12.48 -5.15 -17.64
C THR A 82 -13.97 -5.23 -17.34
N SER A 83 -14.38 -4.89 -16.11
CA SER A 83 -15.78 -4.73 -15.73
C SER A 83 -15.94 -3.71 -14.62
N VAL A 84 -17.09 -3.03 -14.63
CA VAL A 84 -17.51 -2.11 -13.57
C VAL A 84 -18.74 -2.72 -12.90
N SER A 85 -18.58 -3.27 -11.71
CA SER A 85 -19.73 -3.64 -10.88
C SER A 85 -20.24 -2.36 -10.20
N SER A 86 -21.56 -2.21 -10.08
CA SER A 86 -22.19 -1.01 -9.51
C SER A 86 -21.53 -0.61 -8.17
N VAL A 87 -20.97 0.58 -8.13
CA VAL A 87 -20.32 1.13 -6.93
C VAL A 87 -21.42 1.54 -5.95
N SER A 88 -21.57 0.81 -4.84
CA SER A 88 -22.48 1.23 -3.77
C SER A 88 -21.95 2.52 -3.13
N PRO A 89 -22.75 3.58 -2.95
CA PRO A 89 -22.35 4.73 -2.16
C PRO A 89 -22.10 4.26 -0.71
N GLY A 90 -20.86 4.38 -0.24
CA GLY A 90 -20.47 3.99 1.11
C GLY A 90 -21.30 4.73 2.16
N THR A 91 -21.83 4.00 3.13
CA THR A 91 -22.52 4.59 4.29
C THR A 91 -21.49 5.34 5.14
N PRO A 92 -21.66 6.65 5.40
CA PRO A 92 -20.86 7.33 6.40
C PRO A 92 -21.18 6.73 7.77
N ILE A 93 -20.16 6.20 8.43
CA ILE A 93 -20.24 5.86 9.86
C ILE A 93 -20.03 7.17 10.60
N ASP A 94 -21.09 7.96 10.77
CA ASP A 94 -21.19 8.99 11.80
C ASP A 94 -22.66 9.26 12.08
N GLY A 95 -23.05 8.99 13.33
CA GLY A 95 -24.42 9.20 13.81
C GLY A 95 -24.77 10.67 13.87
N ALA A 96 -25.44 11.18 12.84
CA ALA A 96 -26.26 12.38 12.92
C ALA A 96 -27.41 12.26 11.92
N SER A 97 -28.59 11.93 12.44
CA SER A 97 -29.85 12.01 11.71
C SER A 97 -30.09 13.47 11.30
N SER A 98 -30.12 13.73 10.00
CA SER A 98 -30.69 14.94 9.43
C SER A 98 -31.46 14.54 8.18
N ALA A 99 -32.75 14.89 8.18
CA ALA A 99 -33.76 14.53 7.20
C ALA A 99 -33.37 14.95 5.75
N PRO A 100 -33.95 14.31 4.71
CA PRO A 100 -33.56 14.59 3.33
C PRO A 100 -34.14 15.93 2.88
N THR A 101 -33.27 16.92 2.67
CA THR A 101 -33.58 18.07 1.82
C THR A 101 -33.48 17.62 0.37
N ALA A 102 -34.53 17.83 -0.42
CA ALA A 102 -34.56 17.53 -1.85
C ALA A 102 -33.38 18.22 -2.56
N ALA A 103 -32.42 17.42 -3.05
CA ALA A 103 -31.31 17.90 -3.86
C ALA A 103 -31.76 18.05 -5.31
N ALA A 104 -31.41 19.20 -5.90
CA ALA A 104 -31.68 19.58 -7.28
C ALA A 104 -31.23 18.52 -8.31
N GLU A 105 -31.91 18.48 -9.46
CA GLU A 105 -31.52 17.65 -10.61
C GLU A 105 -30.04 17.85 -10.95
N PRO A 106 -29.25 16.77 -11.10
CA PRO A 106 -27.84 16.89 -11.48
C PRO A 106 -27.75 17.47 -12.90
N GLN A 107 -27.13 18.64 -13.01
CA GLN A 107 -26.74 19.23 -14.28
C GLN A 107 -25.91 18.21 -15.06
N ALA A 108 -26.34 17.88 -16.29
CA ALA A 108 -25.71 16.82 -17.08
C ALA A 108 -24.24 17.15 -17.35
N THR A 109 -23.36 16.32 -16.80
CA THR A 109 -21.92 16.38 -17.11
C THR A 109 -21.72 15.98 -18.57
N PRO A 110 -20.96 16.74 -19.37
CA PRO A 110 -20.60 16.35 -20.73
C PRO A 110 -19.95 14.96 -20.75
N SER A 111 -20.23 14.12 -21.75
CA SER A 111 -19.70 12.75 -21.82
C SER A 111 -19.14 12.44 -23.21
N PRO A 112 -18.00 11.74 -23.35
CA PRO A 112 -17.53 11.23 -24.62
C PRO A 112 -18.57 10.28 -25.24
N SER A 113 -18.68 10.31 -26.57
CA SER A 113 -19.57 9.42 -27.33
C SER A 113 -18.79 8.23 -27.89
N THR A 114 -19.47 7.11 -28.09
CA THR A 114 -18.90 5.90 -28.73
C THR A 114 -18.64 6.05 -30.24
N SER A 115 -19.13 7.14 -30.85
CA SER A 115 -18.90 7.44 -32.27
C SER A 115 -17.53 8.07 -32.57
N ALA A 116 -16.82 8.52 -31.52
CA ALA A 116 -15.42 8.98 -31.61
C ALA A 116 -14.44 7.82 -31.31
N SER A 117 -13.15 8.02 -31.59
CA SER A 117 -12.11 7.08 -31.13
C SER A 117 -12.21 6.90 -29.61
N VAL A 118 -12.19 5.65 -29.14
CA VAL A 118 -12.26 5.32 -27.70
C VAL A 118 -11.17 6.07 -26.95
N VAL A 119 -11.57 6.82 -25.91
CA VAL A 119 -10.64 7.62 -25.11
C VAL A 119 -9.80 6.71 -24.24
N ASP A 120 -8.47 6.88 -24.25
CA ASP A 120 -7.57 6.11 -23.40
C ASP A 120 -7.18 6.87 -22.14
N ILE A 121 -7.56 6.35 -20.97
CA ILE A 121 -7.39 7.00 -19.67
C ILE A 121 -6.50 6.13 -18.77
N HIS A 122 -5.38 6.71 -18.32
CA HIS A 122 -4.44 6.10 -17.39
C HIS A 122 -4.38 6.88 -16.08
N LEU A 123 -4.53 6.19 -14.94
CA LEU A 123 -4.49 6.75 -13.59
C LEU A 123 -3.36 6.14 -12.78
N TYR A 124 -2.36 6.94 -12.40
CA TYR A 124 -1.33 6.54 -11.44
C TYR A 124 -1.81 6.87 -10.02
N VAL A 125 -1.94 5.84 -9.19
CA VAL A 125 -2.61 5.93 -7.90
C VAL A 125 -1.74 5.37 -6.79
N ASP A 126 -1.55 6.16 -5.74
CA ASP A 126 -1.06 5.69 -4.44
C ASP A 126 -2.23 5.65 -3.47
N TYR A 127 -2.48 4.48 -2.87
CA TYR A 127 -3.63 4.25 -1.99
C TYR A 127 -3.56 4.98 -0.65
N LEU A 128 -2.45 5.66 -0.33
CA LEU A 128 -2.34 6.56 0.83
C LEU A 128 -2.47 8.04 0.45
N SER A 129 -2.53 8.40 -0.83
CA SER A 129 -2.64 9.80 -1.27
C SER A 129 -4.05 10.35 -1.03
N PRO A 130 -4.21 11.41 -0.21
CA PRO A 130 -5.51 12.05 -0.01
C PRO A 130 -6.10 12.64 -1.29
N ALA A 131 -5.24 13.18 -2.18
CA ALA A 131 -5.66 13.68 -3.48
C ALA A 131 -6.20 12.55 -4.36
N ALA A 132 -5.62 11.35 -4.29
CA ALA A 132 -6.09 10.21 -5.09
C ALA A 132 -7.46 9.74 -4.61
N ARG A 133 -7.70 9.79 -3.29
CA ARG A 133 -9.04 9.58 -2.72
C ARG A 133 -10.03 10.63 -3.20
N GLN A 134 -9.70 11.91 -3.13
CA GLN A 134 -10.58 12.99 -3.58
C GLN A 134 -10.96 12.84 -5.05
N TRP A 135 -9.97 12.56 -5.90
CA TRP A 135 -10.17 12.28 -7.33
C TRP A 135 -11.13 11.13 -7.55
N GLN A 136 -10.91 10.00 -6.87
CA GLN A 136 -11.77 8.81 -7.00
C GLN A 136 -13.20 9.13 -6.58
N LEU A 137 -13.41 9.82 -5.45
CA LEU A 137 -14.74 10.19 -4.99
C LEU A 137 -15.48 11.11 -5.97
N ALA A 138 -14.76 12.04 -6.61
CA ALA A 138 -15.34 12.95 -7.59
C ALA A 138 -15.66 12.26 -8.93
N ASN A 139 -14.79 11.35 -9.39
CA ASN A 139 -14.80 10.87 -10.78
C ASN A 139 -15.20 9.40 -10.97
N ALA A 140 -15.28 8.58 -9.92
CA ALA A 140 -15.54 7.14 -10.06
C ALA A 140 -16.82 6.82 -10.82
N LYS A 141 -17.90 7.58 -10.55
CA LYS A 141 -19.20 7.35 -11.17
C LYS A 141 -19.18 7.60 -12.68
N GLN A 142 -18.60 8.71 -13.12
CA GLN A 142 -18.52 9.03 -14.55
C GLN A 142 -17.54 8.11 -15.28
N LEU A 143 -16.41 7.78 -14.66
CA LEU A 143 -15.45 6.81 -15.21
C LEU A 143 -16.10 5.44 -15.40
N ALA A 144 -16.88 4.98 -14.43
CA ALA A 144 -17.64 3.73 -14.55
C ALA A 144 -18.64 3.77 -15.71
N SER A 145 -19.36 4.89 -15.89
CA SER A 145 -20.26 5.07 -17.03
C SER A 145 -19.48 4.99 -18.35
N TRP A 146 -18.39 5.74 -18.51
CA TRP A 146 -17.64 5.78 -19.76
C TRP A 146 -17.01 4.44 -20.15
N VAL A 147 -16.58 3.66 -19.16
CA VAL A 147 -16.10 2.28 -19.39
C VAL A 147 -17.26 1.37 -19.78
N SER A 148 -18.39 1.43 -19.07
CA SER A 148 -19.59 0.62 -19.37
C SER A 148 -20.17 0.92 -20.75
N ASP A 149 -20.16 2.20 -21.13
CA ASP A 149 -20.68 2.68 -22.42
C ASP A 149 -19.69 2.40 -23.57
N GLY A 150 -18.45 1.97 -23.26
CA GLY A 150 -17.40 1.76 -24.25
C GLY A 150 -16.81 3.06 -24.81
N ALA A 151 -17.09 4.20 -24.18
CA ALA A 151 -16.57 5.51 -24.57
C ALA A 151 -15.10 5.72 -24.15
N ALA A 152 -14.64 5.01 -23.10
CA ALA A 152 -13.27 5.09 -22.63
C ALA A 152 -12.69 3.72 -22.22
N THR A 153 -11.38 3.55 -22.40
CA THR A 153 -10.57 2.57 -21.68
C THR A 153 -10.00 3.22 -20.42
N LEU A 154 -10.08 2.51 -19.31
CA LEU A 154 -9.56 2.95 -18.02
C LEU A 154 -8.50 1.97 -17.52
N THR A 155 -7.30 2.46 -17.27
CA THR A 155 -6.17 1.69 -16.74
C THR A 155 -5.68 2.34 -15.46
N TYR A 156 -5.66 1.58 -14.36
CA TYR A 156 -5.04 2.02 -13.11
C TYR A 156 -3.62 1.48 -13.02
N HIS A 157 -2.69 2.33 -12.60
CA HIS A 157 -1.30 2.01 -12.29
C HIS A 157 -1.09 2.19 -10.78
N PRO A 158 -1.21 1.10 -9.99
CA PRO A 158 -0.85 1.12 -8.58
C PRO A 158 0.63 1.48 -8.39
N VAL A 159 0.89 2.56 -7.66
CA VAL A 159 2.25 3.03 -7.33
C VAL A 159 2.39 3.26 -5.83
N SER A 160 3.62 3.37 -5.34
CA SER A 160 3.92 3.44 -3.91
C SER A 160 4.82 4.63 -3.53
N MET A 161 4.45 5.83 -3.97
CA MET A 161 5.20 7.07 -3.70
C MET A 161 5.19 7.49 -2.22
N LEU A 162 4.16 7.14 -1.46
CA LEU A 162 3.96 7.50 -0.06
C LEU A 162 4.35 6.37 0.91
N THR A 163 5.15 5.39 0.46
CA THR A 163 5.59 4.24 1.27
C THR A 163 6.14 4.64 2.65
N ALA A 164 6.91 5.72 2.72
CA ALA A 164 7.50 6.20 3.98
C ALA A 164 6.52 6.94 4.93
N LYS A 165 5.27 7.19 4.50
CA LYS A 165 4.27 8.02 5.21
C LYS A 165 3.25 7.21 6.00
N SER A 166 3.64 6.04 6.50
CA SER A 166 2.76 5.08 7.18
C SER A 166 3.41 4.41 8.40
N ASN A 167 3.99 5.19 9.32
CA ASN A 167 4.63 4.69 10.56
C ASN A 167 5.58 3.49 10.39
N GLY A 168 6.24 3.38 9.23
CA GLY A 168 7.13 2.26 8.92
C GLY A 168 6.43 0.98 8.45
N THR A 169 5.11 0.91 8.40
CA THR A 169 4.35 -0.25 7.91
C THR A 169 4.35 -0.36 6.39
N LYS A 170 4.70 0.70 5.66
CA LYS A 170 4.77 0.73 4.19
C LYS A 170 3.41 0.50 3.51
N TYR A 171 2.34 1.05 4.09
CA TYR A 171 0.96 0.84 3.62
C TYR A 171 0.79 1.06 2.10
N SER A 172 1.31 2.14 1.50
CA SER A 172 1.21 2.37 0.06
C SER A 172 1.70 1.19 -0.79
N LEU A 173 2.82 0.59 -0.40
CA LEU A 173 3.42 -0.55 -1.10
C LEU A 173 2.55 -1.82 -0.95
N ARG A 174 2.09 -2.09 0.27
CA ARG A 174 1.26 -3.27 0.59
C ARG A 174 -0.11 -3.17 -0.08
N ALA A 175 -0.75 -2.01 -0.03
CA ALA A 175 -2.02 -1.75 -0.68
C ALA A 175 -1.93 -1.85 -2.22
N ALA A 176 -0.87 -1.31 -2.82
CA ALA A 176 -0.63 -1.46 -4.25
C ALA A 176 -0.33 -2.91 -4.66
N SER A 177 0.37 -3.68 -3.82
CA SER A 177 0.56 -5.12 -4.01
C SER A 177 -0.78 -5.86 -3.94
N ALA A 178 -1.66 -5.50 -2.99
CA ALA A 178 -2.98 -6.09 -2.87
C ALA A 178 -3.86 -5.77 -4.09
N ALA A 179 -3.78 -4.55 -4.62
CA ALA A 179 -4.45 -4.16 -5.86
C ALA A 179 -3.99 -4.99 -7.05
N ALA A 180 -2.69 -5.28 -7.16
CA ALA A 180 -2.15 -6.19 -8.18
C ALA A 180 -2.64 -7.64 -8.01
N CYS A 181 -2.77 -8.13 -6.77
CA CYS A 181 -3.37 -9.45 -6.49
C CYS A 181 -4.81 -9.53 -7.00
N VAL A 182 -5.65 -8.54 -6.67
CA VAL A 182 -7.05 -8.51 -7.13
C VAL A 182 -7.11 -8.39 -8.65
N ALA A 183 -6.31 -7.50 -9.25
CA ALA A 183 -6.30 -7.32 -10.69
C ALA A 183 -5.89 -8.59 -11.47
N THR A 184 -5.00 -9.40 -10.89
CA THR A 184 -4.50 -10.62 -11.55
C THR A 184 -5.41 -11.83 -11.30
N LEU A 185 -5.96 -11.96 -10.08
CA LEU A 185 -6.71 -13.17 -9.68
C LEU A 185 -8.22 -13.01 -9.88
N ASP A 186 -8.73 -11.79 -9.69
CA ASP A 186 -10.15 -11.46 -9.79
C ASP A 186 -10.34 -10.13 -10.56
N PRO A 187 -9.89 -10.03 -11.84
CA PRO A 187 -9.86 -8.78 -12.60
C PRO A 187 -11.22 -8.06 -12.67
N SER A 188 -12.33 -8.82 -12.62
CA SER A 188 -13.68 -8.25 -12.62
C SER A 188 -14.02 -7.45 -11.35
N LYS A 189 -13.29 -7.67 -10.27
CA LYS A 189 -13.47 -7.05 -8.95
C LYS A 189 -12.51 -5.89 -8.71
N PHE A 190 -11.52 -5.72 -9.59
CA PHE A 190 -10.46 -4.74 -9.43
C PHE A 190 -10.97 -3.31 -9.28
N PHE A 191 -11.92 -2.88 -10.12
CA PHE A 191 -12.45 -1.52 -10.03
C PHE A 191 -13.15 -1.24 -8.70
N SER A 192 -13.97 -2.18 -8.21
CA SER A 192 -14.66 -2.07 -6.93
C SER A 192 -13.68 -2.07 -5.76
N PHE A 193 -12.69 -2.97 -5.77
CA PHE A 193 -11.64 -2.99 -4.75
C PHE A 193 -10.80 -1.70 -4.73
N ASN A 194 -10.39 -1.19 -5.90
CA ASN A 194 -9.67 0.07 -6.03
C ASN A 194 -10.47 1.23 -5.44
N ASN A 195 -11.76 1.31 -5.77
CA ASN A 195 -12.66 2.32 -5.23
C ASN A 195 -12.80 2.20 -3.71
N ASP A 196 -12.92 0.99 -3.18
CA ASP A 196 -13.06 0.72 -1.77
C ASP A 196 -11.83 1.11 -0.95
N LEU A 197 -10.62 0.78 -1.43
CA LEU A 197 -9.39 1.18 -0.77
C LEU A 197 -9.23 2.70 -0.70
N LEU A 198 -9.56 3.41 -1.77
CA LEU A 198 -9.49 4.87 -1.81
C LEU A 198 -10.59 5.51 -0.96
N THR A 199 -11.79 4.91 -0.90
CA THR A 199 -12.90 5.42 -0.08
C THR A 199 -12.61 5.25 1.41
N ARG A 200 -12.14 4.05 1.81
CA ARG A 200 -11.80 3.68 3.19
C ARG A 200 -10.39 4.09 3.62
N GLN A 201 -9.69 4.87 2.80
CA GLN A 201 -8.28 5.20 2.95
C GLN A 201 -7.92 5.57 4.40
N PRO A 202 -6.86 4.95 4.96
CA PRO A 202 -6.39 5.32 6.28
C PRO A 202 -5.75 6.72 6.28
N ALA A 203 -5.66 7.34 7.46
CA ALA A 203 -4.98 8.61 7.59
C ALA A 203 -3.48 8.48 7.23
N VAL A 204 -2.92 9.53 6.63
CA VAL A 204 -1.47 9.67 6.45
C VAL A 204 -0.80 9.65 7.83
N ASP A 205 0.40 9.07 7.90
CA ASP A 205 1.17 8.88 9.14
C ASP A 205 0.47 7.98 10.19
N SER A 206 -0.52 7.18 9.76
CA SER A 206 -1.04 6.04 10.53
C SER A 206 -0.42 4.73 10.03
N ASP A 207 -0.65 3.63 10.76
CA ASP A 207 -0.18 2.30 10.37
C ASP A 207 -0.86 1.78 9.09
N GLY A 208 -2.02 2.35 8.73
CA GLY A 208 -2.86 1.85 7.64
C GLY A 208 -3.43 0.46 7.92
N PHE A 209 -4.08 -0.14 6.92
CA PHE A 209 -4.59 -1.50 7.06
C PHE A 209 -3.44 -2.52 7.09
N SER A 210 -3.56 -3.53 7.94
CA SER A 210 -2.74 -4.74 7.91
C SER A 210 -3.02 -5.56 6.64
N ASP A 211 -2.14 -6.51 6.30
CA ASP A 211 -2.35 -7.35 5.11
C ASP A 211 -3.59 -8.23 5.25
N LYS A 212 -3.90 -8.65 6.49
CA LYS A 212 -5.12 -9.36 6.81
C LYS A 212 -6.36 -8.52 6.51
N GLU A 213 -6.37 -7.24 6.93
CA GLU A 213 -7.47 -6.32 6.66
C GLU A 213 -7.59 -6.01 5.15
N LEU A 214 -6.46 -5.85 4.44
CA LEU A 214 -6.46 -5.70 2.98
C LEU A 214 -7.08 -6.93 2.29
N ALA A 215 -6.77 -8.13 2.74
CA ALA A 215 -7.37 -9.37 2.24
C ALA A 215 -8.87 -9.48 2.59
N ASP A 216 -9.26 -9.07 3.80
CA ASP A 216 -10.67 -9.03 4.22
C ASP A 216 -11.47 -8.05 3.33
N ILE A 217 -10.92 -6.86 3.04
CA ILE A 217 -11.50 -5.87 2.13
C ILE A 217 -11.64 -6.42 0.70
N ALA A 218 -10.60 -7.10 0.21
CA ALA A 218 -10.60 -7.70 -1.13
C ALA A 218 -11.68 -8.78 -1.26
N GLN A 219 -11.76 -9.70 -0.30
CA GLN A 219 -12.79 -10.75 -0.29
C GLN A 219 -14.21 -10.20 -0.16
N ALA A 220 -14.40 -9.07 0.54
CA ALA A 220 -15.70 -8.41 0.66
C ALA A 220 -16.23 -7.87 -0.70
N ASN A 221 -15.37 -7.64 -1.68
CA ASN A 221 -15.75 -7.30 -3.06
C ASN A 221 -16.17 -8.54 -3.89
N GLY A 222 -16.04 -9.73 -3.31
CA GLY A 222 -16.20 -11.03 -3.97
C GLY A 222 -14.88 -11.53 -4.54
N SER A 223 -14.73 -12.85 -4.58
CA SER A 223 -13.59 -13.55 -5.20
C SER A 223 -14.02 -14.98 -5.52
N ASP A 224 -13.60 -15.48 -6.68
CA ASP A 224 -13.88 -16.86 -7.08
C ASP A 224 -12.95 -17.86 -6.36
N ASP A 225 -11.77 -17.40 -5.91
CA ASP A 225 -10.82 -18.15 -5.08
C ASP A 225 -10.31 -17.31 -3.90
N PRO A 226 -11.14 -17.13 -2.85
CA PRO A 226 -10.81 -16.25 -1.74
C PRO A 226 -9.56 -16.68 -0.98
N LYS A 227 -9.24 -17.98 -0.94
CA LYS A 227 -8.05 -18.48 -0.24
C LYS A 227 -6.78 -18.07 -0.96
N ARG A 228 -6.71 -18.28 -2.28
CA ARG A 228 -5.57 -17.86 -3.09
C ARG A 228 -5.42 -16.35 -3.12
N LEU A 229 -6.53 -15.61 -3.20
CA LEU A 229 -6.50 -14.16 -3.13
C LEU A 229 -5.90 -13.67 -1.81
N ARG A 230 -6.36 -14.23 -0.68
CA ARG A 230 -5.82 -13.90 0.65
C ARG A 230 -4.33 -14.19 0.74
N ASP A 231 -3.89 -15.38 0.30
CA ASP A 231 -2.49 -15.77 0.35
C ASP A 231 -1.61 -14.81 -0.47
N CYS A 232 -2.05 -14.40 -1.66
CA CYS A 232 -1.35 -13.42 -2.48
C CYS A 232 -1.16 -12.08 -1.74
N ILE A 233 -2.20 -11.60 -1.06
CA ILE A 233 -2.20 -10.32 -0.35
C ILE A 233 -1.33 -10.40 0.92
N GLU A 234 -1.54 -11.42 1.75
CA GLU A 234 -0.85 -11.60 3.03
C GLU A 234 0.64 -11.92 2.86
N THR A 235 1.04 -12.48 1.71
CA THR A 235 2.45 -12.67 1.35
C THR A 235 3.05 -11.49 0.59
N GLU A 236 2.29 -10.42 0.34
CA GLU A 236 2.71 -9.23 -0.41
C GLU A 236 3.36 -9.58 -1.76
N SER A 237 2.76 -10.54 -2.48
CA SER A 237 3.38 -11.23 -3.62
C SER A 237 3.84 -10.31 -4.78
N TYR A 238 3.29 -9.10 -4.87
CA TYR A 238 3.59 -8.13 -5.94
C TYR A 238 4.37 -6.90 -5.44
N SER A 239 4.74 -6.83 -4.16
CA SER A 239 5.44 -5.66 -3.58
C SER A 239 6.69 -5.25 -4.36
N SER A 240 7.51 -6.20 -4.78
CA SER A 240 8.73 -5.90 -5.54
C SER A 240 8.45 -5.44 -6.97
N TRP A 241 7.40 -5.99 -7.60
CA TRP A 241 6.92 -5.48 -8.88
C TRP A 241 6.41 -4.04 -8.75
N VAL A 242 5.62 -3.72 -7.72
CA VAL A 242 5.10 -2.36 -7.47
C VAL A 242 6.23 -1.35 -7.30
N LYS A 243 7.28 -1.72 -6.54
CA LYS A 243 8.46 -0.87 -6.38
C LYS A 243 9.09 -0.56 -7.74
N GLY A 244 9.32 -1.59 -8.56
CA GLY A 244 9.86 -1.42 -9.91
C GLY A 244 8.94 -0.63 -10.84
N ALA A 245 7.62 -0.85 -10.78
CA ALA A 245 6.64 -0.11 -11.56
C ALA A 245 6.64 1.38 -11.19
N THR A 246 6.72 1.69 -9.90
CA THR A 246 6.84 3.07 -9.39
C THR A 246 8.12 3.73 -9.88
N GLU A 247 9.26 3.03 -9.81
CA GLU A 247 10.56 3.53 -10.30
C GLU A 247 10.54 3.79 -11.82
N ARG A 248 9.91 2.90 -12.59
CA ARG A 248 9.73 3.09 -14.04
C ARG A 248 8.86 4.32 -14.33
N ALA A 249 7.72 4.46 -13.66
CA ALA A 249 6.83 5.61 -13.85
C ALA A 249 7.50 6.95 -13.50
N ILE A 250 8.32 7.00 -12.43
CA ILE A 250 9.13 8.17 -12.07
C ILE A 250 10.18 8.47 -13.14
N SER A 251 10.77 7.44 -13.75
CA SER A 251 11.79 7.60 -14.79
C SER A 251 11.21 8.04 -16.14
N GLY A 252 9.98 7.60 -16.45
CA GLY A 252 9.29 7.93 -17.68
C GLY A 252 8.05 7.08 -17.90
N ILE A 253 7.00 7.70 -18.42
CA ILE A 253 5.74 7.05 -18.73
C ILE A 253 5.71 6.70 -20.23
N PRO A 254 5.64 5.41 -20.60
CA PRO A 254 5.56 4.99 -22.00
C PRO A 254 4.35 5.60 -22.72
N GLY A 255 4.48 5.83 -24.02
CA GLY A 255 3.39 6.37 -24.84
C GLY A 255 3.04 7.84 -24.57
N THR A 256 3.86 8.54 -23.77
CA THR A 256 3.73 9.97 -23.52
C THR A 256 4.91 10.75 -24.11
N ASN A 257 4.74 12.04 -24.33
CA ASN A 257 5.80 12.94 -24.81
C ASN A 257 6.80 13.30 -23.69
N GLY A 258 7.34 12.28 -23.01
CA GLY A 258 8.32 12.43 -21.93
C GLY A 258 7.74 12.75 -20.56
N LEU A 259 6.46 12.40 -20.29
CA LEU A 259 5.92 12.57 -18.95
C LEU A 259 6.60 11.62 -17.97
N THR A 260 6.74 12.08 -16.73
CA THR A 260 7.27 11.32 -15.60
C THR A 260 6.31 11.48 -14.42
N LEU A 261 6.17 10.44 -13.60
CA LEU A 261 5.33 10.51 -12.41
C LEU A 261 5.90 11.48 -11.38
N THR A 262 5.20 12.60 -11.15
CA THR A 262 5.61 13.67 -10.22
C THR A 262 4.72 13.76 -8.97
N GLY A 263 3.58 13.06 -8.95
CA GLY A 263 2.63 13.07 -7.83
C GLY A 263 1.49 12.09 -8.06
N THR A 264 0.67 11.89 -7.04
CA THR A 264 -0.52 11.02 -7.11
C THR A 264 -1.78 11.75 -6.61
N PRO A 265 -2.91 11.67 -7.34
CA PRO A 265 -3.05 10.94 -8.59
C PRO A 265 -2.36 11.70 -9.73
N MET A 266 -1.91 10.97 -10.74
CA MET A 266 -1.58 11.55 -12.04
C MET A 266 -2.51 10.91 -13.07
N VAL A 267 -3.19 11.75 -13.84
CA VAL A 267 -4.19 11.35 -14.82
C VAL A 267 -3.67 11.69 -16.21
N VAL A 268 -3.61 10.70 -17.09
CA VAL A 268 -3.15 10.84 -18.47
C VAL A 268 -4.27 10.39 -19.41
N VAL A 269 -4.68 11.27 -20.32
CA VAL A 269 -5.72 11.00 -21.32
C VAL A 269 -5.13 11.13 -22.72
N ASN A 270 -5.16 10.05 -23.50
CA ASN A 270 -4.55 9.97 -24.83
C ASN A 270 -3.09 10.47 -24.85
N GLY A 271 -2.31 10.10 -23.83
CA GLY A 271 -0.91 10.50 -23.67
C GLY A 271 -0.68 11.93 -23.17
N GLN A 272 -1.74 12.69 -22.83
CA GLN A 272 -1.65 14.05 -22.28
C GLN A 272 -2.06 14.08 -20.80
N GLN A 273 -1.25 14.73 -19.96
CA GLN A 273 -1.59 14.88 -18.54
C GLN A 273 -2.76 15.85 -18.35
N TYR A 274 -3.71 15.48 -17.49
CA TYR A 274 -4.68 16.41 -16.91
C TYR A 274 -4.05 17.17 -15.74
N VAL A 275 -4.08 18.50 -15.80
CA VAL A 275 -3.47 19.41 -14.81
C VAL A 275 -4.48 20.35 -14.15
N GLY A 276 -5.77 20.04 -14.30
CA GLY A 276 -6.88 20.85 -13.80
C GLY A 276 -7.31 20.53 -12.36
N ASP A 277 -8.51 20.95 -11.98
CA ASP A 277 -9.06 20.66 -10.65
C ASP A 277 -9.41 19.17 -10.49
N MET A 278 -8.72 18.51 -9.56
CA MET A 278 -8.88 17.08 -9.28
C MET A 278 -10.25 16.72 -8.67
N THR A 279 -11.05 17.71 -8.30
CA THR A 279 -12.38 17.54 -7.70
C THR A 279 -13.51 18.01 -8.61
N ASP A 280 -13.21 18.65 -9.75
CA ASP A 280 -14.20 19.08 -10.73
C ASP A 280 -14.39 18.03 -11.84
N ALA A 281 -15.37 17.17 -11.60
CA ALA A 281 -15.83 16.15 -12.54
C ALA A 281 -16.23 16.72 -13.93
N ALA A 282 -16.79 17.93 -13.98
CA ALA A 282 -17.21 18.55 -15.22
C ALA A 282 -16.02 19.13 -15.99
N GLU A 283 -15.07 19.74 -15.31
CA GLU A 283 -13.82 20.20 -15.91
C GLU A 283 -13.03 19.04 -16.51
N PHE A 284 -12.88 17.94 -15.77
CA PHE A 284 -12.22 16.74 -16.29
C PHE A 284 -12.93 16.18 -17.53
N SER A 285 -14.27 16.17 -17.52
CA SER A 285 -15.06 15.73 -18.67
C SER A 285 -14.83 16.60 -19.91
N GLN A 286 -14.72 17.91 -19.75
CA GLN A 286 -14.38 18.83 -20.85
C GLN A 286 -12.98 18.58 -21.41
N PHE A 287 -12.01 18.30 -20.52
CA PHE A 287 -10.66 17.93 -20.94
C PHE A 287 -10.67 16.63 -21.77
N VAL A 288 -11.41 15.62 -21.34
CA VAL A 288 -11.57 14.34 -22.06
C VAL A 288 -12.17 14.57 -23.46
N LEU A 289 -13.22 15.38 -23.58
CA LEU A 289 -13.83 15.71 -24.87
C LEU A 289 -12.88 16.45 -25.82
N THR A 290 -12.11 17.39 -25.27
CA THR A 290 -11.12 18.15 -26.04
C THR A 290 -9.98 17.24 -26.51
N SER A 291 -9.49 16.35 -25.64
CA SER A 291 -8.46 15.37 -25.96
C SER A 291 -8.93 14.37 -27.03
N ALA A 292 -10.17 13.87 -26.93
CA ALA A 292 -10.77 12.97 -27.91
C ALA A 292 -10.88 13.63 -29.30
N SER A 293 -11.27 14.90 -29.34
CA SER A 293 -11.35 15.68 -30.58
C SER A 293 -9.97 15.86 -31.22
N GLY A 294 -8.96 16.23 -30.43
CA GLY A 294 -7.58 16.38 -30.90
C GLY A 294 -6.97 15.09 -31.44
N ALA A 295 -7.24 13.95 -30.79
CA ALA A 295 -6.82 12.63 -31.26
C ALA A 295 -7.49 12.26 -32.60
N TYR A 296 -8.78 12.53 -32.73
CA TYR A 296 -9.54 12.31 -33.97
C TYR A 296 -9.00 13.12 -35.17
N TYR A 297 -8.62 14.39 -34.96
CA TYR A 297 -8.02 15.18 -36.05
C TYR A 297 -6.63 14.69 -36.44
N LYS A 298 -5.80 14.26 -35.48
CA LYS A 298 -4.47 13.68 -35.75
C LYS A 298 -4.57 12.36 -36.53
N SER A 299 -5.54 11.50 -36.21
CA SER A 299 -5.71 10.22 -36.92
C SER A 299 -6.19 10.41 -38.37
N GLN A 300 -7.03 11.40 -38.65
CA GLN A 300 -7.45 11.72 -40.02
C GLN A 300 -6.32 12.30 -40.89
N THR A 301 -5.41 13.07 -40.30
CA THR A 301 -4.25 13.63 -41.03
C THR A 301 -3.17 12.60 -41.32
N ALA A 302 -3.16 11.45 -40.63
CA ALA A 302 -2.23 10.33 -40.86
C ALA A 302 -2.64 9.42 -42.05
N THR A 303 -3.25 9.99 -43.10
CA THR A 303 -3.61 9.24 -44.32
C THR A 303 -2.33 8.77 -45.05
N PRO A 304 -2.19 7.48 -45.42
CA PRO A 304 -1.01 7.00 -46.11
C PRO A 304 -0.88 7.69 -47.47
N THR A 305 0.31 8.24 -47.75
CA THR A 305 0.65 8.72 -49.09
C THR A 305 0.42 7.58 -50.08
N PRO A 306 -0.41 7.74 -51.13
CA PRO A 306 -0.58 6.70 -52.13
C PRO A 306 0.78 6.41 -52.77
N THR A 307 1.26 5.18 -52.61
CA THR A 307 2.44 4.70 -53.33
C THR A 307 2.11 4.71 -54.82
N VAL A 308 2.57 5.73 -55.53
CA VAL A 308 2.53 5.77 -57.00
C VAL A 308 3.37 4.60 -57.52
N THR A 309 2.68 3.57 -58.03
CA THR A 309 3.32 2.49 -58.78
C THR A 309 3.78 3.08 -60.11
N PRO A 310 5.08 3.05 -60.44
CA PRO A 310 5.56 3.61 -61.69
C PRO A 310 5.01 2.79 -62.87
N THR A 311 4.19 3.44 -63.69
CA THR A 311 3.74 2.91 -64.99
C THR A 311 4.95 2.70 -65.89
N ALA A 312 5.15 1.48 -66.37
CA ALA A 312 6.15 1.18 -67.40
C ALA A 312 5.81 1.94 -68.68
N ALA A 313 6.75 2.73 -69.17
CA ALA A 313 6.65 3.44 -70.44
C ALA A 313 6.70 2.46 -71.64
N PRO A 314 6.03 2.78 -72.76
CA PRO A 314 5.90 1.90 -73.93
C PRO A 314 7.20 1.68 -74.70
#